data_AF-A0A3D2I0F1-F1
#
_entry.id   AF-A0A3D2I0F1-F1
#
_cell.length_a   1.000
_cell.length_b   1.000
_cell.length_c   1.000
_cell.angle_alpha   90.00
_cell.angle_beta   90.00
_cell.angle_gamma   90.00
#
_symmetry.space_group_name_H-M   'P 1'
#
loop_
_entity.id
_entity.type
_entity.pdbx_description
1 polymer ?
#
loop_
_entity_poly.entity_id
_entity_poly.type
_entity_poly.pdbx_seq_one_letter_code
_entity_poly.pdbx_strand_id
1 'polypeptide(L)'
;WSDHCRHTTFLTELKNVTFEDGDYKAPVEKTYNEYKKAHDEMYQGRDDKFVSLMGIALLGMKKLRAEGKLEDMEVSDEINACSIVVPVEIDHGNGPETEEWLVFFKNETHNHPTEIEPFGGAATCLGGAIRDPLSGRGYVYQAMRVTGAADPTKSQKETMEGKLSQRKIVTGAAKGYSSYGNQIGLATGLVDEVYHPNYVAKRLEIGAVMGAAPR
;
A
#
# COMPACT_ATOMS: atom_id res chain seq x y z
N TRP A 1 19.93 -2.93 -8.88
CA TRP A 1 19.34 -3.10 -10.22
C TRP A 1 18.21 -4.15 -10.27
N SER A 2 17.66 -4.62 -9.13
CA SER A 2 16.58 -5.62 -9.07
C SER A 2 15.23 -5.06 -9.53
N ASP A 3 14.32 -5.95 -9.94
CA ASP A 3 12.93 -5.60 -10.29
C ASP A 3 12.18 -4.96 -9.11
N HIS A 4 12.43 -5.44 -7.88
CA HIS A 4 11.89 -4.86 -6.65
C HIS A 4 12.11 -3.35 -6.52
N CYS A 5 13.26 -2.83 -6.98
CA CYS A 5 13.56 -1.40 -6.89
C CYS A 5 13.18 -0.63 -8.16
N ARG A 6 13.19 -1.27 -9.32
CA ARG A 6 13.03 -0.59 -10.63
C ARG A 6 11.66 -0.78 -11.26
N HIS A 7 10.83 -1.65 -10.69
CA HIS A 7 9.46 -1.87 -11.14
C HIS A 7 9.38 -2.18 -12.64
N THR A 8 10.36 -2.89 -13.18
CA THR A 8 10.45 -3.18 -14.62
C THR A 8 9.27 -4.03 -15.09
N THR A 9 8.82 -4.97 -14.26
CA THR A 9 7.58 -5.73 -14.52
C THR A 9 6.36 -4.80 -14.64
N PHE A 10 6.24 -3.80 -13.77
CA PHE A 10 5.11 -2.86 -13.82
C PHE A 10 5.16 -1.91 -15.02
N LEU A 11 6.36 -1.61 -15.52
CA LEU A 11 6.60 -0.73 -16.66
C LEU A 11 6.59 -1.47 -18.00
N THR A 12 6.40 -2.79 -18.01
CA THR A 12 6.37 -3.59 -19.23
C THR A 12 5.10 -3.30 -20.05
N GLU A 13 5.26 -3.19 -21.36
CA GLU A 13 4.15 -3.01 -22.31
C GLU A 13 3.23 -4.24 -22.34
N LEU A 14 1.94 -4.01 -22.11
CA LEU A 14 0.89 -5.02 -22.23
C LEU A 14 0.31 -4.98 -23.64
N LYS A 15 0.68 -5.97 -24.46
CA LYS A 15 0.21 -6.10 -25.86
C LYS A 15 -1.09 -6.87 -26.00
N ASN A 16 -1.30 -7.87 -25.15
CA ASN A 16 -2.46 -8.75 -25.18
C ASN A 16 -3.10 -8.78 -23.79
N VAL A 17 -4.34 -8.32 -23.68
CA VAL A 17 -5.12 -8.34 -22.45
C VAL A 17 -6.38 -9.15 -22.68
N THR A 18 -6.57 -10.18 -21.87
CA THR A 18 -7.72 -11.10 -21.91
C THR A 18 -8.30 -11.25 -20.51
N PHE A 19 -9.60 -11.43 -20.41
CA PHE A 19 -10.31 -11.60 -19.13
C PHE A 19 -10.90 -13.00 -19.05
N GLU A 20 -10.56 -13.73 -17.98
CA GLU A 20 -11.10 -15.06 -17.71
C GLU A 20 -12.59 -14.99 -17.36
N ASP A 21 -13.32 -16.07 -17.61
CA ASP A 21 -14.73 -16.20 -17.21
C ASP A 21 -14.88 -16.35 -15.70
N GLY A 22 -15.95 -15.77 -15.15
CA GLY A 22 -16.26 -15.82 -13.72
C GLY A 22 -16.96 -14.55 -13.24
N ASP A 23 -17.26 -14.52 -11.94
CA ASP A 23 -18.05 -13.45 -11.30
C ASP A 23 -17.42 -12.06 -11.46
N TYR A 24 -16.09 -12.01 -11.57
CA TYR A 24 -15.34 -10.75 -11.69
C TYR A 24 -15.06 -10.31 -13.14
N LYS A 25 -15.42 -11.10 -14.15
CA LYS A 25 -15.11 -10.75 -15.56
C LYS A 25 -15.70 -9.40 -15.94
N ALA A 26 -17.02 -9.27 -15.80
CA ALA A 26 -17.75 -8.08 -16.20
C ALA A 26 -17.23 -6.79 -15.50
N PRO A 27 -17.07 -6.74 -14.16
CA PRO A 27 -16.56 -5.53 -13.50
C PRO A 27 -15.10 -5.22 -13.86
N VAL A 28 -14.23 -6.24 -14.01
CA VAL A 28 -12.80 -6.03 -14.36
C VAL A 28 -12.65 -5.54 -15.80
N GLU A 29 -13.34 -6.18 -16.75
CA GLU A 29 -13.32 -5.79 -18.16
C GLU A 29 -13.89 -4.38 -18.36
N LYS A 30 -15.00 -4.05 -17.68
CA LYS A 30 -15.55 -2.69 -17.67
C LYS A 30 -14.51 -1.68 -17.18
N THR A 31 -13.88 -1.93 -16.04
CA THR A 31 -12.88 -1.03 -15.44
C THR A 31 -11.67 -0.85 -16.35
N TYR A 32 -11.21 -1.93 -17.00
CA TYR A 32 -10.12 -1.86 -17.96
C TYR A 32 -10.49 -1.02 -19.20
N ASN A 33 -11.71 -1.18 -19.73
CA ASN A 33 -12.17 -0.39 -20.87
C ASN A 33 -12.32 1.10 -20.53
N GLU A 34 -12.77 1.43 -19.30
CA GLU A 34 -12.78 2.80 -18.79
C GLU A 34 -11.37 3.38 -18.67
N TYR A 35 -10.43 2.60 -18.13
CA TYR A 35 -9.01 2.95 -18.12
C TYR A 35 -8.47 3.20 -19.53
N LYS A 36 -8.75 2.30 -20.49
CA LYS A 36 -8.26 2.41 -21.87
C LYS A 36 -8.77 3.66 -22.56
N LYS A 37 -10.07 3.95 -22.40
CA LYS A 37 -10.66 5.20 -22.91
C LYS A 37 -9.95 6.42 -22.33
N ALA A 38 -9.78 6.48 -21.01
CA ALA A 38 -9.07 7.57 -20.36
C ALA A 38 -7.59 7.66 -20.79
N HIS A 39 -6.94 6.53 -21.03
CA HIS A 39 -5.55 6.45 -21.48
C HIS A 39 -5.40 7.09 -22.86
N ASP A 40 -6.25 6.68 -23.79
CA ASP A 40 -6.21 7.13 -25.19
C ASP A 40 -6.58 8.63 -25.29
N GLU A 41 -7.53 9.10 -24.49
CA GLU A 41 -7.88 10.53 -24.37
C GLU A 41 -6.71 11.36 -23.81
N MET A 42 -6.10 10.93 -22.71
CA MET A 42 -5.03 11.70 -22.05
C MET A 42 -3.71 11.72 -22.83
N TYR A 43 -3.43 10.66 -23.59
CA TYR A 43 -2.16 10.49 -24.30
C TYR A 43 -2.33 10.53 -25.82
N GLN A 44 -3.38 11.19 -26.31
CA GLN A 44 -3.61 11.37 -27.73
C GLN A 44 -2.36 11.95 -28.44
N GLY A 45 -1.89 11.24 -29.46
CA GLY A 45 -0.70 11.63 -30.24
C GLY A 45 0.64 11.29 -29.57
N ARG A 46 0.66 10.44 -28.53
CA ARG A 46 1.88 10.00 -27.85
C ARG A 46 2.12 8.49 -27.96
N ASP A 47 3.05 8.12 -28.82
CA ASP A 47 3.42 6.72 -29.04
C ASP A 47 4.34 6.16 -27.93
N ASP A 48 4.91 7.02 -27.09
CA ASP A 48 5.76 6.64 -25.95
C ASP A 48 4.94 6.24 -24.70
N LYS A 49 3.62 6.33 -24.76
CA LYS A 49 2.69 6.03 -23.67
C LYS A 49 1.87 4.81 -24.03
N PHE A 50 2.42 3.64 -23.72
CA PHE A 50 1.76 2.36 -23.89
C PHE A 50 1.10 1.87 -22.59
N VAL A 51 0.15 0.93 -22.74
CA VAL A 51 -0.54 0.30 -21.61
C VAL A 51 0.44 -0.54 -20.79
N SER A 52 0.49 -0.30 -19.49
CA SER A 52 1.34 -1.00 -18.51
C SER A 52 0.64 -1.07 -17.16
N LEU A 53 1.07 -1.97 -16.27
CA LEU A 53 0.51 -2.05 -14.91
C LEU A 53 0.73 -0.76 -14.11
N MET A 54 1.89 -0.11 -14.31
CA MET A 54 2.17 1.21 -13.74
C MET A 54 1.22 2.28 -14.30
N GLY A 55 0.95 2.23 -15.61
CA GLY A 55 -0.04 3.10 -16.25
C GLY A 55 -1.42 2.93 -15.65
N ILE A 56 -1.87 1.69 -15.48
CA ILE A 56 -3.16 1.34 -14.85
C ILE A 56 -3.25 1.91 -13.43
N ALA A 57 -2.19 1.77 -12.64
CA ALA A 57 -2.15 2.27 -11.26
C ALA A 57 -2.23 3.81 -11.15
N LEU A 58 -1.60 4.54 -12.08
CA LEU A 58 -1.43 6.00 -11.95
C LEU A 58 -2.42 6.85 -12.76
N LEU A 59 -3.07 6.28 -13.79
CA LEU A 59 -3.86 7.07 -14.73
C LEU A 59 -5.05 7.76 -14.06
N GLY A 60 -5.72 7.10 -13.12
CA GLY A 60 -6.87 7.66 -12.39
C GLY A 60 -6.51 8.98 -11.71
N MET A 61 -5.40 9.01 -10.97
CA MET A 61 -4.89 10.22 -10.33
C MET A 61 -4.56 11.30 -11.37
N LYS A 62 -3.85 10.95 -12.44
CA LYS A 62 -3.47 11.93 -13.48
C LYS A 62 -4.70 12.56 -14.15
N LYS A 63 -5.74 11.77 -14.42
CA LYS A 63 -7.00 12.24 -15.00
C LYS A 63 -7.73 13.16 -14.04
N LEU A 64 -7.89 12.75 -12.78
CA LEU A 64 -8.54 13.60 -11.76
C LEU A 64 -7.81 14.94 -11.57
N ARG A 65 -6.48 14.93 -11.62
CA ARG A 65 -5.67 16.15 -11.60
C ARG A 65 -5.91 17.03 -12.82
N ALA A 66 -5.94 16.46 -14.02
CA ALA A 66 -6.23 17.21 -15.25
C ALA A 66 -7.64 17.81 -15.28
N GLU A 67 -8.59 17.17 -14.59
CA GLU A 67 -9.97 17.65 -14.40
C GLU A 67 -10.13 18.65 -13.24
N GLY A 68 -9.04 19.02 -12.53
CA GLY A 68 -9.10 19.95 -11.40
C GLY A 68 -9.77 19.39 -10.14
N LYS A 69 -9.78 18.05 -9.96
CA LYS A 69 -10.44 17.38 -8.83
C LYS A 69 -9.48 16.98 -7.69
N LEU A 70 -8.21 17.35 -7.80
CA LEU A 70 -7.14 17.03 -6.83
C LEU A 70 -6.32 18.29 -6.52
N GLU A 71 -6.99 19.40 -6.23
CA GLU A 71 -6.35 20.68 -5.89
C GLU A 71 -5.67 20.64 -4.51
N ASP A 72 -6.07 19.69 -3.66
CA ASP A 72 -5.52 19.39 -2.35
C ASP A 72 -4.30 18.47 -2.39
N MET A 73 -3.89 17.94 -3.55
CA MET A 73 -2.71 17.08 -3.63
C MET A 73 -1.41 17.88 -3.42
N GLU A 74 -0.53 17.40 -2.54
CA GLU A 74 0.80 18.02 -2.39
C GLU A 74 1.61 17.87 -3.68
N VAL A 75 2.24 18.97 -4.12
CA VAL A 75 3.18 18.97 -5.24
C VAL A 75 4.54 19.41 -4.71
N SER A 76 5.46 18.45 -4.62
CA SER A 76 6.83 18.64 -4.13
C SER A 76 7.82 17.88 -5.00
N ASP A 77 9.07 18.34 -5.02
CA ASP A 77 10.19 17.63 -5.67
C ASP A 77 10.63 16.39 -4.87
N GLU A 78 10.27 16.32 -3.58
CA GLU A 78 10.55 15.19 -2.68
C GLU A 78 9.24 14.61 -2.12
N ILE A 79 8.85 13.41 -2.57
CA ILE A 79 7.63 12.71 -2.13
C ILE A 79 8.00 11.30 -1.65
N ASN A 80 8.17 11.14 -0.34
CA ASN A 80 8.46 9.82 0.28
C ASN A 80 7.19 9.07 0.74
N ALA A 81 6.11 9.82 0.99
CA ALA A 81 4.77 9.33 1.28
C ALA A 81 3.75 10.13 0.45
N CYS A 82 2.61 9.52 0.12
CA CYS A 82 1.53 10.24 -0.56
C CYS A 82 0.90 11.23 0.42
N SER A 83 0.62 12.45 -0.01
CA SER A 83 0.14 13.51 0.89
C SER A 83 -0.89 14.43 0.23
N ILE A 84 -1.79 14.91 1.07
CA ILE A 84 -2.80 15.91 0.74
C ILE A 84 -2.77 17.06 1.75
N VAL A 85 -3.14 18.25 1.31
CA VAL A 85 -3.31 19.46 2.10
C VAL A 85 -4.72 19.46 2.68
N VAL A 86 -4.83 19.52 4.00
CA VAL A 86 -6.10 19.51 4.73
C VAL A 86 -6.14 20.75 5.63
N PRO A 87 -7.21 21.57 5.57
CA PRO A 87 -7.42 22.62 6.55
C PRO A 87 -7.82 22.00 7.90
N VAL A 88 -7.14 22.39 8.97
CA VAL A 88 -7.40 21.91 10.33
C VAL A 88 -7.67 23.11 11.24
N GLU A 89 -8.73 23.03 12.03
CA GLU A 89 -8.99 24.01 13.09
C GLU A 89 -8.22 23.62 14.36
N ILE A 90 -7.34 24.51 14.83
CA ILE A 90 -6.53 24.32 16.03
C ILE A 90 -6.73 25.50 16.97
N ASP A 91 -6.88 25.22 18.27
CA ASP A 91 -6.95 26.25 19.31
C ASP A 91 -5.67 26.18 20.17
N HIS A 92 -4.81 27.16 20.02
CA HIS A 92 -3.58 27.31 20.81
C HIS A 92 -3.80 28.09 22.12
N GLY A 93 -5.05 28.27 22.54
CA GLY A 93 -5.44 29.04 23.73
C GLY A 93 -5.83 30.48 23.45
N ASN A 94 -5.87 30.90 22.18
CA ASN A 94 -6.30 32.25 21.74
C ASN A 94 -7.58 32.21 20.88
N GLY A 95 -8.27 31.06 20.86
CA GLY A 95 -9.39 30.79 19.96
C GLY A 95 -8.98 29.95 18.76
N PRO A 96 -9.95 29.37 18.04
CA PRO A 96 -9.68 28.50 16.90
C PRO A 96 -9.10 29.28 15.71
N GLU A 97 -8.03 28.77 15.14
CA GLU A 97 -7.47 29.21 13.86
C GLU A 97 -7.42 28.06 12.86
N THR A 98 -7.60 28.37 11.58
CA THR A 98 -7.48 27.37 10.51
C THR A 98 -6.05 27.38 9.99
N GLU A 99 -5.39 26.23 10.08
CA GLU A 99 -4.06 25.98 9.55
C GLU A 99 -4.09 24.98 8.39
N GLU A 100 -3.14 25.09 7.47
CA GLU A 100 -2.92 24.06 6.45
C GLU A 100 -1.99 22.97 6.98
N TRP A 101 -2.43 21.72 6.89
CA TRP A 101 -1.65 20.56 7.30
C TRP A 101 -1.49 19.60 6.14
N LEU A 102 -0.34 18.93 6.08
CA LEU A 102 -0.12 17.77 5.23
C LEU A 102 -0.58 16.52 5.97
N VAL A 103 -1.42 15.71 5.34
CA VAL A 103 -1.78 14.37 5.82
C VAL A 103 -1.10 13.34 4.92
N PHE A 104 -0.25 12.51 5.51
CA PHE A 104 0.53 11.49 4.83
C PHE A 104 -0.17 10.13 4.86
N PHE A 105 -0.09 9.39 3.77
CA PHE A 105 -0.48 8.00 3.63
C PHE A 105 0.70 7.20 3.08
N LYS A 106 1.05 6.12 3.78
CA LYS A 106 2.04 5.16 3.28
C LYS A 106 1.61 3.75 3.59
N ASN A 107 1.80 2.85 2.63
CA ASN A 107 1.76 1.43 2.87
C ASN A 107 3.00 0.75 2.29
N GLU A 108 3.41 -0.33 2.92
CA GLU A 108 4.51 -1.19 2.48
C GLU A 108 4.11 -2.65 2.65
N THR A 109 4.76 -3.53 1.89
CA THR A 109 4.62 -4.97 2.07
C THR A 109 5.96 -5.59 2.42
N HIS A 110 5.96 -6.61 3.27
CA HIS A 110 7.19 -7.29 3.68
C HIS A 110 7.10 -8.82 3.56
N ASN A 111 6.38 -9.26 2.52
CA ASN A 111 5.93 -10.65 2.33
C ASN A 111 7.06 -11.70 2.39
N HIS A 112 8.16 -11.48 1.66
CA HIS A 112 9.21 -12.50 1.55
C HIS A 112 9.99 -12.67 2.87
N PRO A 113 10.44 -11.60 3.55
CA PRO A 113 11.13 -11.78 4.82
C PRO A 113 10.22 -12.33 5.92
N THR A 114 8.93 -11.96 5.96
CA THR A 114 7.98 -12.52 6.94
C THR A 114 7.70 -14.01 6.72
N GLU A 115 7.91 -14.54 5.51
CA GLU A 115 7.87 -15.99 5.26
C GLU A 115 9.06 -16.74 5.86
N ILE A 116 10.23 -16.11 5.92
CA ILE A 116 11.47 -16.72 6.40
C ILE A 116 11.62 -16.54 7.91
N GLU A 117 11.40 -15.32 8.39
CA GLU A 117 11.50 -14.95 9.81
C GLU A 117 10.31 -14.03 10.13
N PRO A 118 9.19 -14.59 10.62
CA PRO A 118 7.93 -13.86 10.72
C PRO A 118 7.96 -12.66 11.66
N PHE A 119 8.69 -12.73 12.77
CA PHE A 119 8.67 -11.66 13.76
C PHE A 119 9.37 -10.42 13.22
N GLY A 120 10.63 -10.56 12.82
CA GLY A 120 11.43 -9.47 12.28
C GLY A 120 10.86 -8.96 10.96
N GLY A 121 10.42 -9.85 10.06
CA GLY A 121 9.82 -9.44 8.78
C GLY A 121 8.58 -8.54 8.96
N ALA A 122 7.69 -8.88 9.89
CA ALA A 122 6.52 -8.04 10.16
C ALA A 122 6.86 -6.78 10.97
N ALA A 123 7.83 -6.86 11.89
CA ALA A 123 8.29 -5.70 12.64
C ALA A 123 8.93 -4.64 11.72
N THR A 124 9.78 -5.07 10.78
CA THR A 124 10.43 -4.16 9.83
C THR A 124 9.48 -3.64 8.76
N CYS A 125 8.38 -4.35 8.47
CA CYS A 125 7.29 -3.85 7.63
C CYS A 125 6.74 -2.53 8.18
N LEU A 126 6.29 -2.54 9.44
CA LEU A 126 5.79 -1.34 10.10
C LEU A 126 6.90 -0.28 10.24
N GLY A 127 8.10 -0.71 10.65
CA GLY A 127 9.23 0.21 10.80
C GLY A 127 9.61 0.93 9.51
N GLY A 128 9.54 0.27 8.35
CA GLY A 128 9.75 0.89 7.04
C GLY A 128 8.69 1.93 6.71
N ALA A 129 7.42 1.52 6.79
CA ALA A 129 6.28 2.40 6.56
C ALA A 129 6.30 3.66 7.46
N ILE A 130 6.72 3.55 8.72
CA ILE A 130 6.85 4.70 9.65
C ILE A 130 7.95 5.68 9.19
N ARG A 131 9.11 5.17 8.77
CA ARG A 131 10.25 6.04 8.44
C ARG A 131 9.98 6.94 7.24
N ASP A 132 9.11 6.52 6.34
CA ASP A 132 8.80 7.27 5.12
C ASP A 132 8.14 8.64 5.43
N PRO A 133 7.02 8.75 6.19
CA PRO A 133 6.51 10.05 6.63
C PRO A 133 7.45 10.80 7.58
N LEU A 134 8.16 10.09 8.48
CA LEU A 134 9.12 10.74 9.39
C LEU A 134 10.25 11.46 8.64
N SER A 135 10.66 10.93 7.48
CA SER A 135 11.66 11.59 6.62
C SER A 135 11.17 12.93 6.06
N GLY A 136 9.86 13.08 5.86
CA GLY A 136 9.18 14.32 5.50
C GLY A 136 8.85 15.21 6.71
N ARG A 137 9.44 14.96 7.88
CA ARG A 137 9.17 15.65 9.16
C ARG A 137 7.72 15.53 9.65
N GLY A 138 6.97 14.57 9.13
CA GLY A 138 5.64 14.23 9.63
C GLY A 138 5.69 13.49 10.95
N TYR A 139 4.64 13.61 11.74
CA TYR A 139 4.38 12.77 12.91
C TYR A 139 3.44 11.63 12.50
N VAL A 140 3.87 10.39 12.67
CA VAL A 140 3.04 9.21 12.39
C VAL A 140 2.21 8.89 13.62
N TYR A 141 0.88 8.98 13.50
CA TYR A 141 -0.04 8.86 14.63
C TYR A 141 -0.95 7.62 14.55
N GLN A 142 -1.06 6.99 13.38
CA GLN A 142 -1.91 5.81 13.19
C GLN A 142 -1.26 4.77 12.28
N ALA A 143 -1.51 3.50 12.59
CA ALA A 143 -1.16 2.36 11.75
C ALA A 143 -2.36 1.45 11.47
N MET A 144 -2.23 0.64 10.42
CA MET A 144 -3.16 -0.43 10.05
C MET A 144 -2.38 -1.67 9.60
N ARG A 145 -2.86 -2.85 9.96
CA ARG A 145 -2.31 -4.14 9.52
C ARG A 145 -3.39 -4.91 8.77
N VAL A 146 -3.24 -5.05 7.46
CA VAL A 146 -4.18 -5.80 6.62
C VAL A 146 -3.43 -6.92 5.91
N THR A 147 -3.61 -8.16 6.34
CA THR A 147 -2.73 -9.26 5.95
C THR A 147 -3.48 -10.43 5.34
N GLY A 148 -2.73 -11.34 4.71
CA GLY A 148 -3.27 -12.53 4.08
C GLY A 148 -2.44 -13.75 4.44
N ALA A 149 -3.08 -14.83 4.84
CA ALA A 149 -2.43 -16.09 5.18
C ALA A 149 -3.28 -17.29 4.73
N ALA A 150 -2.69 -18.48 4.67
CA ALA A 150 -3.51 -19.69 4.61
C ALA A 150 -3.92 -20.11 6.03
N ASP A 151 -4.83 -21.08 6.12
CA ASP A 151 -5.40 -21.55 7.39
C ASP A 151 -4.32 -21.91 8.44
N PRO A 152 -4.23 -21.17 9.56
CA PRO A 152 -3.24 -21.39 10.61
C PRO A 152 -3.60 -22.53 11.55
N THR A 153 -4.79 -23.13 11.41
CA THR A 153 -5.26 -24.25 12.25
C THR A 153 -4.82 -25.61 11.71
N LYS A 154 -4.36 -25.67 10.44
CA LYS A 154 -3.85 -26.89 9.83
C LYS A 154 -2.70 -27.51 10.61
N SER A 155 -2.59 -28.83 10.52
CA SER A 155 -1.53 -29.57 11.20
C SER A 155 -0.17 -29.13 10.68
N GLN A 156 0.82 -29.04 11.58
CA GLN A 156 2.20 -28.78 11.16
C GLN A 156 2.73 -29.86 10.20
N LYS A 157 2.17 -31.07 10.26
CA LYS A 157 2.51 -32.18 9.35
C LYS A 157 2.08 -31.93 7.90
N GLU A 158 1.12 -31.03 7.69
CA GLU A 158 0.62 -30.63 6.36
C GLU A 158 1.36 -29.40 5.82
N THR A 159 2.41 -28.94 6.51
CA THR A 159 3.22 -27.80 6.05
C THR A 159 3.99 -28.19 4.80
N MET A 160 3.97 -27.29 3.81
CA MET A 160 4.78 -27.43 2.59
C MET A 160 6.26 -27.61 2.95
N GLU A 161 6.93 -28.53 2.25
CA GLU A 161 8.36 -28.78 2.46
C GLU A 161 9.18 -27.48 2.31
N GLY A 162 10.12 -27.26 3.23
CA GLY A 162 10.95 -26.04 3.25
C GLY A 162 10.25 -24.79 3.79
N LYS A 163 8.98 -24.85 4.19
CA LYS A 163 8.24 -23.71 4.76
C LYS A 163 8.04 -23.79 6.27
N LEU A 164 7.88 -22.63 6.90
CA LEU A 164 7.29 -22.53 8.23
C LEU A 164 5.79 -22.86 8.17
N SER A 165 5.26 -23.45 9.25
CA SER A 165 3.82 -23.69 9.35
C SER A 165 3.05 -22.37 9.37
N GLN A 166 1.85 -22.35 8.79
CA GLN A 166 1.00 -21.15 8.77
C GLN A 166 0.76 -20.60 10.18
N ARG A 167 0.59 -21.48 11.18
CA ARG A 167 0.50 -21.08 12.59
C ARG A 167 1.71 -20.27 13.06
N LYS A 168 2.94 -20.70 12.72
CA LYS A 168 4.17 -19.97 13.09
C LYS A 168 4.25 -18.62 12.39
N ILE A 169 3.92 -18.58 11.10
CA ILE A 169 3.94 -17.36 10.28
C ILE A 169 2.95 -16.33 10.82
N VAL A 170 1.69 -16.73 11.00
CA VAL A 170 0.61 -15.85 11.50
C VAL A 170 0.92 -15.31 12.89
N THR A 171 1.20 -16.19 13.85
CA THR A 171 1.41 -15.77 15.23
C THR A 171 2.72 -15.00 15.43
N GLY A 172 3.78 -15.36 14.69
CA GLY A 172 5.06 -14.65 14.74
C GLY A 172 4.96 -13.25 14.14
N ALA A 173 4.31 -13.11 12.98
CA ALA A 173 4.12 -11.81 12.33
C ALA A 173 3.26 -10.87 13.16
N ALA A 174 2.14 -11.35 13.70
CA ALA A 174 1.29 -10.54 14.58
C ALA A 174 2.06 -10.01 15.80
N LYS A 175 2.91 -10.84 16.41
CA LYS A 175 3.78 -10.44 17.53
C LYS A 175 4.85 -9.44 17.08
N GLY A 176 5.47 -9.65 15.94
CA GLY A 176 6.50 -8.76 15.40
C GLY A 176 5.97 -7.36 15.11
N TYR A 177 4.86 -7.29 14.37
CA TYR A 177 4.19 -6.04 14.05
C TYR A 177 3.78 -5.29 15.33
N SER A 178 3.13 -5.99 16.27
CA SER A 178 2.69 -5.40 17.54
C SER A 178 3.86 -4.93 18.39
N SER A 179 4.95 -5.69 18.45
CA SER A 179 6.15 -5.31 19.21
C SER A 179 6.70 -3.97 18.75
N TYR A 180 6.86 -3.78 17.43
CA TYR A 180 7.43 -2.54 16.89
C TYR A 180 6.51 -1.35 17.15
N GLY A 181 5.22 -1.48 16.84
CA GLY A 181 4.23 -0.42 17.05
C GLY A 181 4.09 -0.01 18.52
N ASN A 182 4.04 -0.97 19.44
CA ASN A 182 3.92 -0.69 20.87
C ASN A 182 5.17 -0.02 21.43
N GLN A 183 6.37 -0.42 21.00
CA GLN A 183 7.62 0.17 21.48
C GLN A 183 7.79 1.63 21.08
N ILE A 184 7.30 2.02 19.90
CA ILE A 184 7.37 3.41 19.41
C ILE A 184 6.14 4.24 19.82
N GLY A 185 5.12 3.62 20.43
CA GLY A 185 3.90 4.30 20.87
C GLY A 185 2.90 4.58 19.74
N LEU A 186 2.91 3.78 18.68
CA LEU A 186 2.02 3.95 17.53
C LEU A 186 0.76 3.09 17.65
N ALA A 187 -0.40 3.74 17.67
CA ALA A 187 -1.69 3.05 17.72
C ALA A 187 -2.01 2.36 16.38
N THR A 188 -2.19 1.03 16.41
CA THR A 188 -2.70 0.28 15.26
C THR A 188 -4.22 0.18 15.34
N GLY A 189 -4.92 1.04 14.60
CA GLY A 189 -6.38 1.19 14.71
C GLY A 189 -7.19 0.14 13.94
N LEU A 190 -6.63 -0.41 12.85
CA LEU A 190 -7.26 -1.47 12.07
C LEU A 190 -6.32 -2.67 11.97
N VAL A 191 -6.83 -3.84 12.34
CA VAL A 191 -6.13 -5.12 12.16
C VAL A 191 -7.11 -6.10 11.52
N ASP A 192 -6.80 -6.57 10.32
CA ASP A 192 -7.59 -7.59 9.63
C ASP A 192 -6.66 -8.59 8.94
N GLU A 193 -7.01 -9.88 9.00
CA GLU A 193 -6.22 -10.94 8.37
C GLU A 193 -7.14 -11.89 7.60
N VAL A 194 -6.98 -11.89 6.28
CA VAL A 194 -7.77 -12.68 5.34
C VAL A 194 -7.14 -14.07 5.19
N TYR A 195 -7.93 -15.11 5.44
CA TYR A 195 -7.50 -16.48 5.26
C TYR A 195 -7.97 -17.05 3.92
N HIS A 196 -7.02 -17.43 3.07
CA HIS A 196 -7.33 -18.04 1.77
C HIS A 196 -6.27 -19.10 1.39
N PRO A 197 -6.67 -20.25 0.81
CA PRO A 197 -5.73 -21.32 0.44
C PRO A 197 -4.58 -20.84 -0.46
N ASN A 198 -4.81 -19.88 -1.35
CA ASN A 198 -3.77 -19.36 -2.26
C ASN A 198 -2.64 -18.59 -1.57
N TYR A 199 -2.81 -18.19 -0.30
CA TYR A 199 -1.72 -17.61 0.49
C TYR A 199 -0.77 -18.66 1.07
N VAL A 200 -1.00 -19.96 0.85
CA VAL A 200 -0.15 -21.04 1.39
C VAL A 200 1.29 -20.94 0.89
N ALA A 201 1.48 -20.53 -0.36
CA ALA A 201 2.79 -20.39 -0.98
C ALA A 201 3.52 -19.15 -0.48
N LYS A 202 2.81 -18.05 -0.24
CA LYS A 202 3.37 -16.80 0.25
C LYS A 202 2.29 -15.95 0.91
N ARG A 203 2.51 -15.57 2.16
CA ARG A 203 1.66 -14.65 2.90
C ARG A 203 1.71 -13.25 2.31
N LEU A 204 0.67 -12.50 2.61
CA LEU A 204 0.63 -11.05 2.46
C LEU A 204 0.85 -10.42 3.85
N GLU A 205 1.87 -9.58 3.98
CA GLU A 205 2.14 -8.77 5.17
C GLU A 205 2.18 -7.31 4.73
N ILE A 206 1.06 -6.59 4.90
CA ILE A 206 0.95 -5.16 4.62
C ILE A 206 0.88 -4.40 5.95
N GLY A 207 1.75 -3.40 6.07
CA GLY A 207 1.63 -2.33 7.05
C GLY A 207 1.27 -1.04 6.35
N ALA A 208 0.31 -0.30 6.89
CA ALA A 208 -0.02 1.04 6.44
C ALA A 208 0.03 2.01 7.62
N VAL A 209 0.42 3.24 7.35
CA VAL A 209 0.52 4.30 8.35
C VAL A 209 -0.08 5.60 7.82
N MET A 210 -0.56 6.40 8.75
CA MET A 210 -0.95 7.78 8.53
C MET A 210 -0.12 8.69 9.41
N GLY A 211 0.28 9.83 8.86
CA GLY A 211 0.97 10.87 9.60
C GLY A 211 0.46 12.25 9.23
N ALA A 212 0.90 13.27 9.96
CA ALA A 212 0.61 14.65 9.60
C ALA A 212 1.77 15.60 9.96
N ALA A 213 1.83 16.73 9.26
CA ALA A 213 2.74 17.84 9.55
C ALA A 213 2.04 19.18 9.27
N PRO A 214 2.33 20.25 10.02
CA PRO A 214 2.02 21.61 9.57
C PRO A 214 2.73 21.89 8.23
N ARG A 215 2.07 22.64 7.35
CA ARG A 215 2.63 23.03 6.04
C ARG A 215 3.53 24.27 6.12
#